data_AF-A0A6I3UTP7-F1
#
_entry.id   AF-A0A6I3UTP7-F1
#
_cell.length_a   1.000
_cell.length_b   1.000
_cell.length_c   1.000
_cell.angle_alpha   90.00
_cell.angle_beta   90.00
_cell.angle_gamma   90.00
#
_symmetry.space_group_name_H-M   'P 1'
#
loop_
_entity.id
_entity.type
_entity.pdbx_description
1 polymer ?
#
loop_
_entity_poly.entity_id
_entity_poly.type
_entity_poly.pdbx_seq_one_letter_code
_entity_poly.pdbx_strand_id
1 'polypeptide(L)'
;LDSDLIVTGDLTDLFELDLGENYLAAARSCFGAGVGFNAGVLLINNKKWGSETIRQKLIDLTEKEHENVEEGDQSILNMLFKDQYSSLEDQYNFQIGYDYGAAAFKHQFIFDIPLEPLPLILHYISQDKPWNQFSVGRLREVWWEYSLMDWSVILNEWFSKSVKYPSKSQIFKLQCVNLTNSWCVEKIDYLAEQLP
;
A
#
# COMPACT_ATOMS: atom_id res chain seq x y z
N LEU A 1 -0.53 -1.26 1.57
CA LEU A 1 0.42 -0.89 0.50
C LEU A 1 -0.33 0.00 -0.44
N ASP A 2 0.12 1.23 -0.62
CA ASP A 2 -0.37 2.09 -1.69
C ASP A 2 0.01 1.53 -3.06
N SER A 3 -0.50 2.13 -4.13
CA SER A 3 -0.25 1.70 -5.51
C SER A 3 0.83 2.51 -6.21
N ASP A 4 1.26 3.63 -5.63
CA ASP A 4 2.35 4.48 -6.08
C ASP A 4 3.70 4.08 -5.48
N LEU A 5 3.93 2.78 -5.36
CA LEU A 5 5.15 2.22 -4.79
C LEU A 5 5.65 1.00 -5.58
N ILE A 6 6.89 0.60 -5.30
CA ILE A 6 7.56 -0.57 -5.87
C ILE A 6 8.18 -1.38 -4.74
N VAL A 7 8.00 -2.70 -4.77
CA VAL A 7 8.71 -3.65 -3.91
C VAL A 7 9.91 -4.19 -4.69
N THR A 8 11.11 -4.09 -4.11
CA THR A 8 12.39 -4.40 -4.79
C THR A 8 13.02 -5.72 -4.30
N GLY A 9 12.51 -6.31 -3.22
CA GLY A 9 13.13 -7.47 -2.60
C GLY A 9 12.20 -8.31 -1.74
N ASP A 10 12.79 -9.24 -0.98
CA ASP A 10 12.09 -10.12 -0.05
C ASP A 10 11.56 -9.33 1.15
N LEU A 11 10.29 -9.56 1.49
CA LEU A 11 9.58 -8.90 2.59
C LEU A 11 9.30 -9.85 3.77
N THR A 12 9.97 -11.00 3.83
CA THR A 12 9.78 -12.01 4.90
C THR A 12 9.85 -11.37 6.29
N ASP A 13 10.89 -10.58 6.58
CA ASP A 13 11.05 -9.90 7.88
C ASP A 13 9.89 -8.95 8.21
N LEU A 14 9.34 -8.26 7.19
CA LEU A 14 8.15 -7.41 7.37
C LEU A 14 6.90 -8.24 7.65
N PHE A 15 6.74 -9.39 6.99
CA PHE A 15 5.58 -10.27 7.19
C PHE A 15 5.61 -10.99 8.54
N GLU A 16 6.80 -11.28 9.06
CA GLU A 16 6.99 -12.03 10.32
C GLU A 16 7.09 -11.13 11.56
N LEU A 17 7.12 -9.80 11.39
CA LEU A 17 7.17 -8.85 12.49
C LEU A 17 5.99 -9.03 13.47
N ASP A 18 6.30 -9.23 14.75
CA ASP A 18 5.31 -9.31 15.82
C ASP A 18 4.83 -7.91 16.21
N LEU A 19 3.52 -7.67 16.05
CA LEU A 19 2.87 -6.41 16.43
C LEU A 19 2.61 -6.32 17.94
N GLY A 20 2.67 -7.43 18.67
CA GLY A 20 2.24 -7.50 20.07
C GLY A 20 0.82 -6.94 20.24
N GLU A 21 0.69 -5.95 21.12
CA GLU A 21 -0.60 -5.28 21.38
C GLU A 21 -0.87 -4.05 20.48
N ASN A 22 0.06 -3.67 19.61
CA ASN A 22 -0.11 -2.51 18.74
C ASN A 22 -1.16 -2.76 17.66
N TYR A 23 -1.80 -1.68 17.20
CA TYR A 23 -2.83 -1.75 16.16
C TYR A 23 -2.23 -1.99 14.78
N LEU A 24 -1.02 -1.49 14.55
CA LEU A 24 -0.30 -1.60 13.29
C LEU A 24 1.19 -1.35 13.49
N ALA A 25 1.99 -1.66 12.47
CA ALA A 25 3.34 -1.09 12.31
C ALA A 25 3.38 -0.18 11.07
N ALA A 26 4.06 0.96 11.17
CA ALA A 26 4.21 1.93 10.11
C ALA A 26 5.56 2.67 10.20
N ALA A 27 6.08 3.14 9.06
CA ALA A 27 7.29 3.95 9.03
C ALA A 27 6.97 5.43 9.27
N ARG A 28 7.93 6.17 9.84
CA ARG A 28 7.82 7.61 10.05
C ARG A 28 7.62 8.39 8.75
N SER A 29 6.89 9.51 8.82
CA SER A 29 6.66 10.37 7.66
C SER A 29 7.94 11.13 7.25
N CYS A 30 8.28 11.03 5.97
CA CYS A 30 9.36 11.73 5.28
C CYS A 30 10.70 11.72 6.03
N PHE A 31 11.16 10.54 6.47
CA PHE A 31 12.41 10.37 7.23
C PHE A 31 12.45 11.15 8.58
N GLY A 32 11.27 11.51 9.10
CA GLY A 32 11.10 12.34 10.29
C GLY A 32 10.87 13.84 10.02
N ALA A 33 10.80 14.26 8.76
CA ALA A 33 10.43 15.63 8.41
C ALA A 33 8.92 15.88 8.55
N GLY A 34 8.09 14.86 8.36
CA GLY A 34 6.65 14.90 8.57
C GLY A 34 6.26 14.50 9.99
N VAL A 35 5.04 14.85 10.39
CA VAL A 35 4.49 14.44 11.69
C VAL A 35 3.91 13.02 11.59
N GLY A 36 4.22 12.19 12.58
CA GLY A 36 3.64 10.84 12.68
C GLY A 36 4.20 9.85 11.66
N PHE A 37 3.38 8.87 11.28
CA PHE A 37 3.72 7.83 10.32
C PHE A 37 3.12 8.07 8.94
N ASN A 38 3.76 7.53 7.91
CA ASN A 38 3.21 7.50 6.55
C ASN A 38 2.20 6.34 6.40
N ALA A 39 1.05 6.59 5.79
CA ALA A 39 -0.05 5.64 5.69
C ALA A 39 0.10 4.60 4.56
N GLY A 40 1.08 4.75 3.66
CA GLY A 40 1.17 3.90 2.48
C GLY A 40 1.66 2.48 2.72
N VAL A 41 2.33 2.23 3.84
CA VAL A 41 2.73 0.88 4.26
C VAL A 41 2.33 0.66 5.71
N LEU A 42 1.32 -0.17 5.91
CA LEU A 42 0.78 -0.55 7.21
C LEU A 42 0.79 -2.07 7.35
N LEU A 43 1.52 -2.59 8.33
CA LEU A 43 1.33 -3.97 8.79
C LEU A 43 0.21 -3.96 9.84
N ILE A 44 -0.98 -4.43 9.47
CA ILE A 44 -2.21 -4.21 10.25
C ILE A 44 -2.55 -5.42 11.12
N ASN A 45 -2.83 -5.18 12.41
CA ASN A 45 -3.45 -6.18 13.29
C ASN A 45 -4.94 -6.32 12.97
N ASN A 46 -5.26 -7.06 11.92
CA ASN A 46 -6.62 -7.14 11.39
C ASN A 46 -7.63 -7.73 12.41
N LYS A 47 -7.18 -8.65 13.27
CA LYS A 47 -8.01 -9.22 14.35
C LYS A 47 -8.45 -8.13 15.33
N LYS A 48 -7.49 -7.33 15.82
CA LYS A 48 -7.75 -6.21 16.75
C LYS A 48 -8.62 -5.14 16.08
N TRP A 49 -8.37 -4.84 14.80
CA TRP A 49 -9.17 -3.89 14.03
C TRP A 49 -10.64 -4.30 13.93
N GLY A 50 -10.89 -5.58 13.67
CA GLY A 50 -12.23 -6.15 13.62
C GLY A 50 -12.93 -6.12 14.99
N SER A 51 -12.27 -6.60 16.04
CA SER A 51 -12.87 -6.67 17.38
C SER A 51 -13.11 -5.30 18.02
N GLU A 52 -12.30 -4.31 17.67
CA GLU A 52 -12.41 -2.95 18.23
C GLU A 52 -13.10 -1.95 17.30
N THR A 53 -13.79 -2.45 16.28
CA THR A 53 -14.61 -1.65 15.35
C THR A 53 -13.86 -0.46 14.75
N ILE A 54 -12.56 -0.64 14.47
CA ILE A 54 -11.66 0.43 14.01
C ILE A 54 -12.20 1.11 12.75
N ARG A 55 -12.74 0.34 11.80
CA ARG A 55 -13.38 0.89 10.60
C ARG A 55 -14.42 1.97 10.95
N GLN A 56 -15.29 1.70 11.92
CA GLN A 56 -16.33 2.66 12.30
C GLN A 56 -15.72 3.87 13.03
N LYS A 57 -14.75 3.65 13.92
CA LYS A 57 -14.04 4.74 14.60
C LYS A 57 -13.34 5.67 13.61
N LEU A 58 -12.74 5.14 12.55
CA LEU A 58 -12.11 5.94 11.49
C LEU A 58 -13.15 6.75 10.71
N ILE A 59 -14.30 6.16 10.37
CA ILE A 59 -15.42 6.88 9.72
C ILE A 59 -15.89 8.03 10.62
N ASP A 60 -16.24 7.73 11.88
CA ASP A 60 -16.78 8.70 12.82
C ASP A 60 -15.79 9.83 13.13
N LEU A 61 -14.48 9.54 13.15
CA LEU A 61 -13.43 10.54 13.34
C LEU A 61 -13.24 11.40 12.10
N THR A 62 -13.29 10.80 10.91
CA THR A 62 -13.21 11.53 9.64
C THR A 62 -14.39 12.50 9.49
N GLU A 63 -15.62 12.05 9.80
CA GLU A 63 -16.80 12.93 9.76
C GLU A 63 -16.64 14.18 10.63
N LYS A 64 -15.93 14.08 11.76
CA LYS A 64 -15.71 15.19 12.70
C LYS A 64 -14.57 16.12 12.31
N GLU A 65 -13.48 15.57 11.77
CA GLU A 65 -12.20 16.30 11.66
C GLU A 65 -11.71 16.50 10.22
N HIS A 66 -12.42 16.00 9.19
CA HIS A 66 -11.93 16.05 7.81
C HIS A 66 -11.60 17.47 7.29
N GLU A 67 -12.29 18.52 7.76
CA GLU A 67 -11.98 19.91 7.38
C GLU A 67 -10.76 20.48 8.14
N ASN A 68 -10.34 19.84 9.24
CA ASN A 68 -9.27 20.31 10.13
C ASN A 68 -7.93 19.58 9.91
N VAL A 69 -7.86 18.65 8.95
CA VAL A 69 -6.67 17.85 8.67
C VAL A 69 -6.08 18.17 7.31
N GLU A 70 -4.75 18.25 7.23
CA GLU A 70 -4.04 18.64 6.00
C GLU A 70 -3.73 17.44 5.08
N GLU A 71 -3.60 16.23 5.65
CA GLU A 71 -3.16 15.03 4.92
C GLU A 71 -4.23 13.93 4.89
N GLY A 72 -5.51 14.32 4.82
CA GLY A 72 -6.63 13.39 4.61
C GLY A 72 -6.67 12.23 5.61
N ASP A 73 -6.82 11.00 5.11
CA ASP A 73 -6.91 9.79 5.92
C ASP A 73 -5.63 9.46 6.70
N GLN A 74 -4.44 9.83 6.19
CA GLN A 74 -3.18 9.69 6.93
C GLN A 74 -3.22 10.47 8.25
N SER A 75 -3.79 11.68 8.24
CA SER A 75 -3.95 12.48 9.46
C SER A 75 -4.92 11.82 10.44
N ILE A 76 -6.03 11.25 9.94
CA ILE A 76 -7.03 10.56 10.78
C ILE A 76 -6.44 9.29 11.42
N LEU A 77 -5.68 8.50 10.64
CA LEU A 77 -4.97 7.32 11.14
C LEU A 77 -3.96 7.69 12.24
N ASN A 78 -3.16 8.73 12.00
CA ASN A 78 -2.20 9.23 13.00
C ASN A 78 -2.89 9.74 14.27
N MET A 79 -4.02 10.45 14.12
CA MET A 79 -4.79 10.95 15.26
C MET A 79 -5.35 9.80 16.10
N LEU A 80 -5.87 8.74 15.46
CA LEU A 80 -6.46 7.61 16.15
C LEU A 80 -5.42 6.70 16.83
N PHE A 81 -4.28 6.46 16.16
CA PHE A 81 -3.29 5.46 16.59
C PHE A 81 -2.03 6.03 17.21
N LYS A 82 -2.05 7.31 17.60
CA LYS A 82 -0.94 7.95 18.28
C LYS A 82 -0.48 7.10 19.48
N ASP A 83 0.82 6.83 19.55
CA ASP A 83 1.48 6.04 20.60
C ASP A 83 1.03 4.56 20.71
N GLN A 84 0.25 4.05 19.74
CA GLN A 84 -0.27 2.67 19.72
C GLN A 84 0.08 1.90 18.43
N TYR A 85 1.24 2.22 17.86
CA TYR A 85 1.80 1.58 16.67
C TYR A 85 3.28 1.24 16.85
N SER A 86 3.73 0.17 16.19
CA SER A 86 5.16 -0.16 16.10
C SER A 86 5.83 0.62 14.97
N SER A 87 7.09 1.01 15.13
CA SER A 87 7.82 1.68 14.05
C SER A 87 8.43 0.66 13.10
N LEU A 88 8.25 0.89 11.80
CA LEU A 88 9.04 0.22 10.75
C LEU A 88 10.30 1.02 10.44
N GLU A 89 11.33 0.34 9.96
CA GLU A 89 12.51 0.98 9.36
C GLU A 89 12.13 1.72 8.07
N ASP A 90 12.85 2.80 7.75
CA ASP A 90 12.58 3.63 6.58
C ASP A 90 12.61 2.83 5.27
N GLN A 91 13.41 1.75 5.18
CA GLN A 91 13.52 0.92 3.97
C GLN A 91 12.22 0.16 3.60
N TYR A 92 11.32 -0.06 4.56
CA TYR A 92 10.01 -0.69 4.31
C TYR A 92 8.96 0.33 3.85
N ASN A 93 9.28 1.62 3.79
CA ASN A 93 8.44 2.67 3.21
C ASN A 93 9.33 3.86 2.85
N PHE A 94 10.23 3.65 1.90
CA PHE A 94 11.25 4.62 1.54
C PHE A 94 10.62 5.68 0.63
N GLN A 95 10.31 6.83 1.21
CA GLN A 95 9.50 7.88 0.59
C GLN A 95 10.30 8.73 -0.42
N ILE A 96 10.80 8.10 -1.49
CA ILE A 96 11.61 8.75 -2.54
C ILE A 96 10.86 9.90 -3.23
N GLY A 97 9.52 9.86 -3.25
CA GLY A 97 8.69 10.96 -3.74
C GLY A 97 8.80 12.25 -2.91
N TYR A 98 9.45 12.22 -1.75
CA TYR A 98 9.74 13.43 -0.96
C TYR A 98 10.87 14.29 -1.53
N ASP A 99 11.60 13.83 -2.55
CA ASP A 99 12.76 14.55 -3.12
C ASP A 99 12.48 16.02 -3.44
N TYR A 100 11.33 16.34 -4.05
CA TYR A 100 10.94 17.72 -4.33
C TYR A 100 10.77 18.53 -3.04
N GLY A 101 10.12 17.97 -2.02
CA GLY A 101 9.95 18.59 -0.71
C GLY A 101 11.30 18.76 0.01
N ALA A 102 12.14 17.73 0.01
CA ALA A 102 13.48 17.77 0.59
C ALA A 102 14.34 18.88 -0.03
N ALA A 103 14.28 19.05 -1.36
CA ALA A 103 14.96 20.14 -2.06
C ALA A 103 14.36 21.51 -1.67
N ALA A 104 13.03 21.64 -1.66
CA ALA A 104 12.34 22.89 -1.32
C ALA A 104 12.66 23.38 0.10
N PHE A 105 12.71 22.45 1.07
CA PHE A 105 13.02 22.74 2.48
C PHE A 105 14.52 22.63 2.82
N LYS A 106 15.39 22.37 1.83
CA LYS A 106 16.85 22.26 1.99
C LYS A 106 17.28 21.16 2.97
N HIS A 107 16.56 20.05 3.01
CA HIS A 107 16.89 18.85 3.79
C HIS A 107 18.00 18.04 3.09
N GLN A 108 19.22 18.59 3.04
CA GLN A 108 20.35 18.02 2.29
C GLN A 108 20.67 16.58 2.68
N PHE A 109 20.53 16.24 3.97
CA PHE A 109 20.80 14.90 4.51
C PHE A 109 19.96 13.78 3.85
N ILE A 110 18.80 14.10 3.27
CA ILE A 110 17.93 13.13 2.59
C ILE A 110 18.57 12.62 1.29
N PHE A 111 19.38 13.47 0.64
CA PHE A 111 20.08 13.10 -0.58
C PHE A 111 21.33 12.25 -0.32
N ASP A 112 21.83 12.26 0.93
CA ASP A 112 22.98 11.46 1.36
C ASP A 112 22.58 10.05 1.84
N ILE A 113 21.28 9.76 1.96
CA ILE A 113 20.79 8.42 2.32
C ILE A 113 21.14 7.45 1.17
N PRO A 114 21.84 6.34 1.44
CA PRO A 114 22.21 5.39 0.40
C PRO A 114 20.99 4.80 -0.31
N LEU A 115 21.09 4.67 -1.63
CA LEU A 115 20.09 4.01 -2.48
C LEU A 115 20.59 2.67 -3.04
N GLU A 116 21.80 2.25 -2.63
CA GLU A 116 22.45 1.02 -3.06
C GLU A 116 22.93 0.21 -1.84
N PRO A 117 22.41 -1.01 -1.62
CA PRO A 117 21.34 -1.65 -2.39
C PRO A 117 20.01 -0.89 -2.29
N LEU A 118 19.10 -1.12 -3.24
CA LEU A 118 17.78 -0.49 -3.24
C LEU A 118 17.01 -0.78 -1.94
N PRO A 119 16.35 0.22 -1.34
CA PRO A 119 15.37 0.00 -0.27
C PRO A 119 14.27 -0.98 -0.70
N LEU A 120 13.81 -1.82 0.23
CA LEU A 120 12.86 -2.89 -0.03
C LEU A 120 11.51 -2.42 -0.59
N ILE A 121 11.05 -1.24 -0.18
CA ILE A 121 9.82 -0.61 -0.68
C ILE A 121 10.11 0.86 -1.01
N LEU A 122 10.02 1.22 -2.29
CA LEU A 122 10.14 2.59 -2.78
C LEU A 122 8.74 3.20 -2.92
N HIS A 123 8.46 4.29 -2.21
CA HIS A 123 7.16 4.96 -2.21
C HIS A 123 7.25 6.35 -2.86
N TYR A 124 6.63 6.50 -4.02
CA TYR A 124 6.62 7.73 -4.81
C TYR A 124 5.50 8.67 -4.37
N ILE A 125 5.57 9.14 -3.11
CA ILE A 125 4.63 10.12 -2.55
C ILE A 125 4.60 11.44 -3.33
N SER A 126 3.71 12.37 -2.94
CA SER A 126 3.52 13.68 -3.57
C SER A 126 2.92 13.63 -4.98
N GLN A 127 2.86 14.76 -5.68
CA GLN A 127 2.35 14.86 -7.06
C GLN A 127 3.43 14.60 -8.12
N ASP A 128 4.72 14.57 -7.74
CA ASP A 128 5.85 14.35 -8.65
C ASP A 128 6.04 12.85 -8.96
N LYS A 129 5.07 12.29 -9.69
CA LYS A 129 5.00 10.84 -9.94
C LYS A 129 5.92 10.38 -11.07
N PRO A 130 6.61 9.24 -10.95
CA PRO A 130 7.58 8.76 -11.94
C PRO A 130 6.94 8.33 -13.27
N TRP A 131 5.64 8.09 -13.31
CA TRP A 131 4.90 7.75 -14.55
C TRP A 131 4.40 8.98 -15.31
N ASN A 132 4.49 10.19 -14.75
CA ASN A 132 4.14 11.41 -15.45
C ASN A 132 5.08 11.64 -16.64
N GLN A 133 4.66 12.44 -17.63
CA GLN A 133 5.51 12.83 -18.75
C GLN A 133 6.85 13.43 -18.28
N PHE A 134 6.81 14.18 -17.18
CA PHE A 134 7.97 14.76 -16.52
C PHE A 134 7.89 14.46 -15.03
N SER A 135 9.03 14.11 -14.42
CA SER A 135 9.21 14.09 -12.98
C SER A 135 10.65 14.48 -12.64
N VAL A 136 10.88 14.97 -11.41
CA VAL A 136 12.22 15.42 -10.98
C VAL A 136 12.83 14.55 -9.88
N GLY A 137 12.01 13.78 -9.16
CA GLY A 137 12.46 12.83 -8.15
C GLY A 137 13.33 11.72 -8.72
N ARG A 138 14.23 11.20 -7.88
CA ARG A 138 15.14 10.10 -8.21
C ARG A 138 14.38 8.77 -8.33
N LEU A 139 15.07 7.74 -8.86
CA LEU A 139 14.57 6.37 -9.04
C LEU A 139 13.38 6.22 -10.01
N ARG A 140 13.11 7.23 -10.85
CA ARG A 140 12.05 7.18 -11.88
C ARG A 140 12.15 5.92 -12.75
N GLU A 141 13.38 5.54 -13.10
CA GLU A 141 13.70 4.38 -13.92
C GLU A 141 13.21 3.06 -13.31
N VAL A 142 13.24 2.92 -11.99
CA VAL A 142 12.81 1.69 -11.30
C VAL A 142 11.31 1.47 -11.49
N TRP A 143 10.49 2.53 -11.40
CA TRP A 143 9.05 2.39 -11.66
C TRP A 143 8.77 1.88 -13.08
N TRP A 144 9.47 2.42 -14.07
CA TRP A 144 9.30 2.03 -15.47
C TRP A 144 9.80 0.61 -15.76
N GLU A 145 10.84 0.15 -15.07
CA GLU A 145 11.31 -1.23 -15.16
C GLU A 145 10.17 -2.21 -14.84
N TYR A 146 9.48 -2.04 -13.71
CA TYR A 146 8.36 -2.92 -13.34
C TYR A 146 7.10 -2.64 -14.16
N SER A 147 6.80 -1.38 -14.51
CA SER A 147 5.63 -1.08 -15.32
C SER A 147 5.68 -1.67 -16.73
N LEU A 148 6.88 -1.81 -17.30
CA LEU A 148 7.08 -2.38 -18.63
C LEU A 148 7.41 -3.87 -18.58
N MET A 149 7.48 -4.47 -17.38
CA MET A 149 7.76 -5.88 -17.22
C MET A 149 6.55 -6.72 -17.60
N ASP A 150 6.74 -7.63 -18.55
CA ASP A 150 5.72 -8.63 -18.86
C ASP A 150 5.51 -9.57 -17.66
N TRP A 151 4.26 -9.87 -17.32
CA TRP A 151 3.90 -10.85 -16.29
C TRP A 151 4.56 -12.22 -16.50
N SER A 152 4.85 -12.59 -17.75
CA SER A 152 5.55 -13.83 -18.08
C SER A 152 6.95 -13.89 -17.48
N VAL A 153 7.67 -12.75 -17.37
CA VAL A 153 8.98 -12.66 -16.72
C VAL A 153 8.85 -13.05 -15.25
N ILE A 154 7.91 -12.45 -14.54
CA ILE A 154 7.63 -12.73 -13.12
C ILE A 154 7.28 -14.21 -12.92
N LEU A 155 6.37 -14.75 -13.75
CA LEU A 155 5.96 -16.16 -13.64
C LEU A 155 7.12 -17.12 -13.92
N ASN A 156 7.95 -16.83 -14.93
CA ASN A 156 9.07 -17.69 -15.31
C ASN A 156 10.15 -17.74 -14.23
N GLU A 157 10.42 -16.63 -13.53
CA GLU A 157 11.32 -16.60 -12.38
C GLU A 157 10.90 -17.62 -11.31
N TRP A 158 9.61 -17.63 -10.91
CA TRP A 158 9.11 -18.58 -9.92
C TRP A 158 9.07 -20.02 -10.44
N PHE A 159 8.65 -20.22 -11.69
CA PHE A 159 8.59 -21.55 -12.29
C PHE A 159 9.98 -22.20 -12.42
N SER A 160 11.00 -21.41 -12.74
CA SER A 160 12.39 -21.89 -12.80
C SER A 160 12.90 -22.40 -11.45
N LYS A 161 12.37 -21.85 -10.34
CA LYS A 161 12.68 -22.24 -8.96
C LYS A 161 11.75 -23.33 -8.42
N SER A 162 11.00 -24.00 -9.30
CA SER A 162 10.01 -25.04 -8.94
C SER A 162 8.87 -24.56 -8.04
N VAL A 163 8.61 -23.24 -7.99
CA VAL A 163 7.48 -22.67 -7.26
C VAL A 163 6.31 -22.50 -8.24
N LYS A 164 5.48 -23.54 -8.35
CA LYS A 164 4.33 -23.55 -9.26
C LYS A 164 3.12 -24.23 -8.63
N TYR A 165 1.99 -23.54 -8.66
CA TYR A 165 0.69 -24.06 -8.25
C TYR A 165 -0.29 -24.09 -9.43
N PRO A 166 -1.24 -25.03 -9.48
CA PRO A 166 -2.22 -25.10 -10.56
C PRO A 166 -3.19 -23.91 -10.51
N SER A 167 -3.55 -23.39 -11.69
CA SER A 167 -4.61 -22.38 -11.80
C SER A 167 -5.97 -22.98 -11.49
N LYS A 168 -6.82 -22.22 -10.79
CA LYS A 168 -8.23 -22.55 -10.55
C LYS A 168 -9.17 -22.06 -11.66
N SER A 169 -8.63 -21.45 -12.72
CA SER A 169 -9.44 -20.99 -13.86
C SER A 169 -10.25 -22.15 -14.43
N GLN A 170 -11.56 -21.95 -14.52
CA GLN A 170 -12.50 -22.93 -15.02
C GLN A 170 -13.24 -22.33 -16.22
N ILE A 171 -13.55 -23.17 -17.20
CA ILE A 171 -14.44 -22.80 -18.31
C ILE A 171 -15.87 -22.83 -17.80
N PHE A 172 -16.62 -21.75 -17.99
CA PHE A 172 -18.04 -21.71 -17.68
C PHE A 172 -18.79 -22.79 -18.46
N LYS A 173 -19.54 -23.63 -17.74
CA LYS A 173 -20.28 -24.77 -18.33
C LYS A 173 -21.68 -24.38 -18.82
N LEU A 174 -22.17 -23.23 -18.38
CA LEU A 174 -23.50 -22.72 -18.71
C LEU A 174 -23.44 -21.21 -18.84
N GLN A 175 -24.25 -20.66 -19.74
CA GLN A 175 -24.44 -19.24 -19.93
C GLN A 175 -25.90 -18.93 -19.58
N CYS A 176 -26.12 -18.08 -18.58
CA CYS A 176 -27.44 -17.67 -18.13
C CYS A 176 -27.63 -16.18 -18.43
N VAL A 177 -28.88 -15.76 -18.61
CA VAL A 177 -29.21 -14.35 -18.86
C VAL A 177 -30.47 -13.97 -18.08
N ASN A 178 -30.49 -12.76 -17.54
CA ASN A 178 -31.65 -12.13 -16.96
C ASN A 178 -31.72 -10.67 -17.46
N LEU A 179 -32.92 -10.20 -17.78
CA LEU A 179 -33.21 -8.78 -17.97
C LEU A 179 -34.09 -8.35 -16.80
N THR A 180 -33.65 -7.35 -16.05
CA THR A 180 -34.39 -6.77 -14.93
C THR A 180 -34.57 -5.26 -15.15
N ASN A 181 -35.64 -4.71 -14.59
CA ASN A 181 -35.86 -3.27 -14.44
C ASN A 181 -36.02 -2.90 -12.94
N SER A 182 -35.45 -3.72 -12.06
CA SER A 182 -35.48 -3.59 -10.61
C SER A 182 -34.11 -3.95 -10.02
N TRP A 183 -33.80 -3.37 -8.86
CA TRP A 183 -32.57 -3.64 -8.11
C TRP A 183 -32.55 -5.07 -7.54
N CYS A 184 -33.71 -5.66 -7.27
CA CYS A 184 -33.80 -6.99 -6.66
C CYS A 184 -33.90 -8.06 -7.75
N VAL A 185 -32.78 -8.76 -7.98
CA VAL A 185 -32.76 -10.02 -8.73
C VAL A 185 -32.78 -11.15 -7.71
N GLU A 186 -33.90 -11.86 -7.64
CA GLU A 186 -34.15 -12.88 -6.63
C GLU A 186 -32.99 -13.90 -6.57
N LYS A 187 -32.30 -13.93 -5.42
CA LYS A 187 -31.21 -14.88 -5.10
C LYS A 187 -29.96 -14.79 -5.98
N ILE A 188 -29.71 -13.70 -6.71
CA ILE A 188 -28.57 -13.64 -7.64
C ILE A 188 -27.21 -13.86 -6.96
N ASP A 189 -26.98 -13.28 -5.78
CA ASP A 189 -25.72 -13.44 -5.03
C ASP A 189 -25.52 -14.90 -4.59
N TYR A 190 -26.57 -15.50 -4.01
CA TYR A 190 -26.56 -16.91 -3.62
C TYR A 190 -26.28 -17.83 -4.83
N LEU A 191 -26.94 -17.57 -5.97
CA LEU A 191 -26.72 -18.36 -7.18
C LEU A 191 -25.30 -18.22 -7.70
N ALA A 192 -24.73 -17.01 -7.67
CA ALA A 192 -23.34 -16.76 -8.08
C ALA A 192 -22.34 -17.51 -7.19
N GLU A 193 -22.59 -17.58 -5.87
CA GLU A 193 -21.74 -18.33 -4.94
C GLU A 193 -21.85 -19.85 -5.13
N GLN A 194 -23.07 -20.37 -5.36
CA GLN A 194 -23.30 -21.80 -5.49
C GLN A 194 -22.96 -22.35 -6.89
N LEU A 195 -22.82 -21.49 -7.90
CA LEU A 195 -22.55 -21.85 -9.29
C LEU A 195 -21.32 -21.10 -9.85
N PRO A 196 -20.11 -21.38 -9.32
CA PRO A 196 -18.88 -20.73 -9.76
C PRO A 196 -18.45 -21.10 -11.19
#